data_AF-A0A2E3WBI9-F1
#
_entry.id   AF-A0A2E3WBI9-F1
#
_cell.length_a   1.000
_cell.length_b   1.000
_cell.length_c   1.000
_cell.angle_alpha   90.00
_cell.angle_beta   90.00
_cell.angle_gamma   90.00
#
_symmetry.space_group_name_H-M   'P 1'
#
loop_
_entity.id
_entity.type
_entity.pdbx_description
1 polymer ?
#
loop_
_entity_poly.entity_id
_entity_poly.type
_entity_poly.pdbx_seq_one_letter_code
_entity_poly.pdbx_strand_id
1 'polypeptide(L)'
;EGRIMIKALCPDGIESWLTINIPVPNFYTALEGNAWGWPKYVADEMTVTKEHSEVIYEGKPSLLLDFTPGGVDDTTMAQLKEQGTEGGNTVSFHMATGTTSHMTLLRQGTGPKSGRGGYVAEWEAGMIRTWGRPEDKWSGLLPEDCVTPGFWQRTVARGGPGGGAMYKVKNLQVN
;
A
#
# COMPACT_ATOMS: atom_id res chain seq x y z
N GLU A 1 0.50 -7.65 4.45
CA GLU A 1 0.23 -6.25 4.86
C GLU A 1 -1.00 -5.78 4.10
N GLY A 2 -1.95 -5.12 4.75
CA GLY A 2 -2.97 -4.34 4.03
C GLY A 2 -2.47 -2.91 3.94
N ARG A 3 -2.35 -2.32 2.75
CA ARG A 3 -1.86 -0.92 2.62
C ARG A 3 -3.01 -0.04 2.15
N ILE A 4 -3.30 1.00 2.93
CA ILE A 4 -4.18 2.09 2.51
C ILE A 4 -3.31 3.28 2.16
N MET A 5 -3.46 3.76 0.93
CA MET A 5 -2.63 4.80 0.36
C MET A 5 -3.48 5.81 -0.39
N ILE A 6 -2.99 7.04 -0.44
CA ILE A 6 -3.59 8.10 -1.26
C ILE A 6 -2.57 8.58 -2.29
N LYS A 7 -3.04 8.90 -3.48
CA LYS A 7 -2.20 9.54 -4.49
C LYS A 7 -1.85 10.95 -4.03
N ALA A 8 -0.58 11.31 -4.08
CA ALA A 8 -0.08 12.60 -3.63
C ALA A 8 0.93 13.17 -4.63
N LEU A 9 0.84 14.48 -4.89
CA LEU A 9 1.88 15.21 -5.61
C LEU A 9 2.93 15.68 -4.59
N CYS A 10 4.16 15.19 -4.72
CA CYS A 10 5.24 15.54 -3.80
C CYS A 10 5.84 16.92 -4.11
N PRO A 11 6.55 17.55 -3.15
CA PRO A 11 7.23 18.84 -3.36
C PRO A 11 8.27 18.89 -4.48
N ASP A 12 8.75 17.73 -4.98
CA ASP A 12 9.62 17.62 -6.15
C ASP A 12 8.85 17.51 -7.48
N GLY A 13 7.52 17.64 -7.45
CA GLY A 13 6.65 17.55 -8.62
C GLY A 13 6.36 16.12 -9.09
N ILE A 14 6.78 15.10 -8.33
CA ILE A 14 6.55 13.70 -8.68
C ILE A 14 5.27 13.20 -7.99
N GLU A 15 4.34 12.62 -8.77
CA GLU A 15 3.20 11.89 -8.21
C GLU A 15 3.68 10.61 -7.52
N SER A 16 3.26 10.38 -6.28
CA SER A 16 3.63 9.24 -5.44
C SER A 16 2.41 8.70 -4.69
N TRP A 17 2.58 7.57 -4.00
CA TRP A 17 1.57 6.97 -3.12
C TRP A 17 1.94 7.24 -1.66
N LEU A 18 1.20 8.11 -0.99
CA LEU A 18 1.37 8.36 0.45
C LEU A 18 0.68 7.26 1.23
N THR A 19 1.45 6.50 2.02
CA THR A 19 0.86 5.49 2.91
C THR A 19 0.27 6.14 4.15
N ILE A 20 -1.00 5.86 4.41
CA ILE A 20 -1.75 6.44 5.53
C ILE A 20 -2.16 5.41 6.58
N ASN A 21 -2.24 4.12 6.21
CA ASN A 21 -2.51 3.06 7.17
C ASN A 21 -1.97 1.69 6.71
N ILE A 22 -1.40 0.90 7.63
CA ILE A 22 -0.93 -0.46 7.32
C ILE A 22 -1.16 -1.46 8.48
N PRO A 23 -2.28 -2.21 8.51
CA PRO A 23 -2.39 -3.39 9.38
C PRO A 23 -1.35 -4.47 9.03
N VAL A 24 -0.72 -5.01 10.07
CA VAL A 24 0.23 -6.12 9.98
C VAL A 24 0.00 -7.16 11.08
N PRO A 25 0.37 -8.44 10.86
CA PRO A 25 -0.03 -9.53 11.74
C PRO A 25 0.85 -9.69 12.99
N ASN A 26 1.95 -8.94 13.11
CA ASN A 26 2.87 -9.10 14.24
C ASN A 26 3.65 -7.82 14.55
N PHE A 27 4.15 -7.76 15.78
CA PHE A 27 4.90 -6.63 16.33
C PHE A 27 6.20 -6.35 15.59
N TYR A 28 6.94 -7.38 15.17
CA TYR A 28 8.23 -7.21 14.50
C TYR A 28 8.07 -6.45 13.17
N THR A 29 7.12 -6.87 12.34
CA THR A 29 6.80 -6.22 11.07
C THR A 29 6.30 -4.78 11.30
N ALA A 30 5.55 -4.54 12.38
CA ALA A 30 5.08 -3.20 12.73
C ALA A 30 6.24 -2.29 13.14
N LEU A 31 7.12 -2.76 14.02
CA LEU A 31 8.30 -2.03 14.49
C LEU A 31 9.23 -1.66 13.33
N GLU A 32 9.54 -2.63 12.46
CA GLU A 32 10.37 -2.42 11.27
C GLU A 32 9.80 -1.32 10.37
N GLY A 33 8.50 -1.38 10.03
CA GLY A 33 7.91 -0.37 9.17
C GLY A 33 7.81 1.00 9.83
N ASN A 34 7.51 1.06 11.13
CA ASN A 34 7.50 2.33 11.85
C ASN A 34 8.89 2.98 11.88
N ALA A 35 9.95 2.20 12.02
CA ALA A 35 11.33 2.69 11.89
C ALA A 35 11.64 3.24 10.48
N TRP A 36 10.82 2.92 9.48
CA TRP A 36 10.92 3.42 8.11
C TRP A 36 9.85 4.49 7.79
N GLY A 37 9.11 4.96 8.81
CA GLY A 37 8.06 5.97 8.68
C GLY A 37 6.71 5.45 8.21
N TRP A 38 6.55 4.14 8.04
CA TRP A 38 5.27 3.55 7.67
C TRP A 38 4.35 3.47 8.87
N PRO A 39 3.09 3.92 8.77
CA PRO A 39 2.12 3.90 9.86
C PRO A 39 1.57 2.49 10.06
N LYS A 40 2.44 1.54 10.42
CA LYS A 40 2.07 0.16 10.69
C LYS A 40 1.49 0.03 12.10
N TYR A 41 0.45 -0.78 12.24
CA TYR A 41 -0.08 -1.19 13.53
C TYR A 41 -0.33 -2.70 13.55
N VAL A 42 -0.27 -3.30 14.74
CA VAL A 42 -0.53 -4.72 14.92
C VAL A 42 -2.04 -4.93 14.94
N ALA A 43 -2.55 -5.68 13.96
CA ALA A 43 -3.93 -6.17 13.95
C ALA A 43 -4.07 -7.36 14.91
N ASP A 44 -5.29 -7.56 15.43
CA ASP A 44 -5.59 -8.73 16.27
C ASP A 44 -5.56 -10.00 15.41
N GLU A 45 -6.22 -9.94 14.25
CA GLU A 45 -6.30 -11.03 13.29
C GLU A 45 -6.26 -10.48 11.87
N MET A 46 -5.66 -11.26 10.96
CA MET A 46 -5.67 -10.98 9.53
C MET A 46 -5.94 -12.26 8.75
N THR A 47 -7.00 -12.25 7.94
CA THR A 47 -7.32 -13.31 6.99
C THR A 47 -7.05 -12.79 5.58
N VAL A 48 -6.33 -13.57 4.78
CA VAL A 48 -6.03 -13.24 3.39
C VAL A 48 -6.25 -14.49 2.54
N THR A 49 -7.37 -14.54 1.84
CA THR A 49 -7.64 -15.51 0.78
C THR A 49 -7.77 -14.79 -0.55
N LYS A 50 -8.02 -15.54 -1.63
CA LYS A 50 -8.19 -14.95 -2.95
C LYS A 50 -9.49 -14.15 -3.03
N GLU A 51 -10.58 -14.70 -2.54
CA GLU A 51 -11.92 -14.13 -2.63
C GLU A 51 -12.23 -13.14 -1.51
N HIS A 52 -11.56 -13.25 -0.36
CA HIS A 52 -11.85 -12.45 0.83
C HIS A 52 -10.59 -12.14 1.64
N SER A 53 -10.44 -10.88 2.07
CA SER A 53 -9.44 -10.49 3.06
C SER A 53 -10.07 -9.63 4.14
N GLU A 54 -9.71 -9.91 5.39
CA GLU A 54 -10.26 -9.24 6.57
C GLU A 54 -9.14 -8.88 7.56
N VAL A 55 -9.32 -7.74 8.21
CA VAL A 55 -8.52 -7.28 9.34
C VAL A 55 -9.42 -7.05 10.54
N ILE A 56 -9.12 -7.72 11.65
CA ILE A 56 -9.73 -7.47 12.96
C ILE A 56 -8.78 -6.59 13.78
N TYR A 57 -9.32 -5.52 14.35
CA TYR A 57 -8.58 -4.61 15.22
C TYR A 57 -9.46 -4.09 16.35
N GLU A 58 -8.96 -4.19 17.58
CA GLU A 58 -9.70 -3.92 18.82
C GLU A 58 -10.97 -4.79 18.92
N GLY A 59 -10.86 -6.06 18.51
CA GLY A 59 -11.93 -7.05 18.55
C GLY A 59 -13.06 -6.83 17.54
N LYS A 60 -12.87 -5.95 16.54
CA LYS A 60 -13.89 -5.63 15.52
C LYS A 60 -13.29 -5.61 14.11
N PRO A 61 -14.08 -5.89 13.06
CA PRO A 61 -13.65 -5.67 11.68
C PRO A 61 -13.22 -4.21 11.47
N SER A 62 -12.05 -4.01 10.85
CA SER A 62 -11.49 -2.69 10.50
C SER A 62 -11.40 -2.48 8.99
N LEU A 63 -11.03 -3.53 8.23
CA LEU A 63 -10.92 -3.51 6.78
C LEU A 63 -11.40 -4.85 6.21
N LEU A 64 -12.25 -4.78 5.18
CA LEU A 64 -12.69 -5.92 4.40
C LEU A 64 -12.44 -5.66 2.91
N LEU A 65 -11.97 -6.69 2.21
CA LEU A 65 -11.76 -6.70 0.77
C LEU A 65 -12.36 -7.97 0.20
N ASP A 66 -13.38 -7.84 -0.65
CA ASP A 66 -13.96 -8.96 -1.39
C ASP A 66 -13.58 -8.87 -2.87
N PHE A 67 -13.00 -9.93 -3.40
CA PHE A 67 -12.57 -10.01 -4.80
C PHE A 67 -13.55 -10.84 -5.63
N THR A 68 -14.06 -10.25 -6.71
CA THR A 68 -14.90 -10.92 -7.70
C THR A 68 -14.17 -10.97 -9.04
N PRO A 69 -13.79 -12.16 -9.55
CA PRO A 69 -13.15 -12.29 -10.85
C PRO A 69 -13.96 -11.69 -12.01
N GLY A 70 -13.28 -11.05 -12.96
CA GLY A 70 -13.90 -10.45 -14.14
C GLY A 70 -14.55 -9.08 -13.88
N GLY A 71 -15.39 -8.62 -14.80
CA GLY A 71 -16.02 -7.29 -14.71
C GLY A 71 -15.08 -6.11 -14.99
N VAL A 72 -13.86 -6.38 -15.45
CA VAL A 72 -12.83 -5.38 -15.81
C VAL A 72 -12.63 -5.42 -17.33
N ASP A 73 -12.62 -4.26 -17.97
CA ASP A 73 -12.41 -4.16 -19.42
C ASP A 73 -10.94 -4.38 -19.82
N ASP A 74 -10.71 -4.72 -21.10
CA ASP A 74 -9.37 -5.03 -21.63
C ASP A 74 -8.36 -3.88 -21.45
N THR A 75 -8.82 -2.63 -21.53
CA THR A 75 -7.94 -1.46 -21.38
C THR A 75 -7.47 -1.34 -19.94
N THR A 76 -8.39 -1.45 -18.98
CA THR A 76 -8.08 -1.44 -17.55
C THR A 76 -7.20 -2.64 -17.17
N MET A 77 -7.48 -3.84 -17.70
CA MET A 77 -6.62 -5.01 -17.49
C MET A 77 -5.19 -4.80 -18.00
N ALA A 78 -5.02 -4.18 -19.18
CA ALA A 78 -3.70 -3.87 -19.72
C ALA A 78 -2.95 -2.88 -18.82
N GLN A 79 -3.63 -1.83 -18.33
CA GLN A 79 -3.05 -0.86 -17.40
C GLN A 79 -2.62 -1.52 -16.09
N LEU A 80 -3.45 -2.37 -15.50
CA LEU A 80 -3.13 -3.07 -14.26
C LEU A 80 -1.91 -4.01 -14.41
N LYS A 81 -1.76 -4.65 -15.57
CA LYS A 81 -0.59 -5.50 -15.87
C LYS A 81 0.69 -4.70 -16.05
N GLU A 82 0.62 -3.55 -16.73
CA GLU A 82 1.78 -2.71 -17.01
C GLU A 82 2.25 -1.93 -15.78
N GLN A 83 1.31 -1.34 -15.04
CA GLN A 83 1.62 -0.36 -14.00
C GLN A 83 1.58 -0.96 -12.58
N GLY A 84 0.87 -2.08 -12.39
CA GLY A 84 0.51 -2.57 -11.06
C GLY A 84 -0.34 -1.54 -10.31
N THR A 85 -0.34 -1.60 -8.97
CA THR A 85 -1.08 -0.65 -8.12
C THR A 85 -0.22 0.49 -7.56
N GLU A 86 1.06 0.24 -7.25
CA GLU A 86 1.90 1.19 -6.50
C GLU A 86 3.15 1.64 -7.27
N GLY A 87 3.62 0.82 -8.22
CA GLY A 87 4.87 1.07 -8.95
C GLY A 87 6.12 1.26 -8.07
N GLY A 88 6.10 0.95 -6.77
CA GLY A 88 7.26 1.17 -5.89
C GLY A 88 7.65 2.65 -5.77
N ASN A 89 6.67 3.55 -5.77
CA ASN A 89 6.85 4.98 -5.56
C ASN A 89 6.05 5.43 -4.34
N THR A 90 6.40 4.85 -3.20
CA THR A 90 5.70 5.07 -1.94
C THR A 90 6.40 6.14 -1.13
N VAL A 91 5.62 7.06 -0.57
CA VAL A 91 6.11 8.09 0.34
C VAL A 91 5.46 7.93 1.72
N SER A 92 6.20 8.34 2.75
CA SER A 92 5.74 8.26 4.13
C SER A 92 6.38 9.37 4.97
N PHE A 93 5.69 9.79 6.02
CA PHE A 93 6.22 10.78 6.97
C PHE A 93 7.01 10.08 8.05
N HIS A 94 8.29 10.39 8.11
CA HIS A 94 9.17 9.91 9.15
C HIS A 94 9.22 10.92 10.30
N MET A 95 8.73 10.51 11.47
CA MET A 95 8.86 11.24 12.72
C MET A 95 10.08 10.72 13.46
N ALA A 96 11.21 11.41 13.35
CA ALA A 96 12.40 11.02 14.08
C ALA A 96 12.20 11.34 15.57
N THR A 97 12.08 10.30 16.39
CA THR A 97 12.05 10.42 17.85
C THR A 97 13.47 10.61 18.36
N GLY A 98 13.88 11.86 18.61
CA GLY A 98 15.09 12.14 19.39
C GLY A 98 15.79 13.47 19.14
N THR A 99 16.11 13.82 17.89
CA THR A 99 17.08 14.92 17.62
C THR A 99 16.70 15.90 16.52
N THR A 100 15.69 15.61 15.71
CA THR A 100 15.22 16.54 14.67
C THR A 100 13.77 16.95 14.96
N SER A 101 13.55 18.25 15.12
CA SER A 101 12.25 18.89 15.39
C SER A 101 11.25 18.82 14.23
N HIS A 102 11.59 18.15 13.13
CA HIS A 102 10.84 18.23 11.87
C HIS A 102 10.53 16.85 11.30
N MET A 103 9.24 16.65 10.98
CA MET A 103 8.79 15.51 10.17
C MET A 103 9.46 15.56 8.80
N THR A 104 9.97 14.43 8.32
CA THR A 104 10.63 14.34 7.01
C THR A 104 9.82 13.43 6.09
N LEU A 105 9.47 13.91 4.90
CA LEU A 105 8.88 13.08 3.85
C LEU A 105 9.98 12.24 3.18
N LEU A 106 9.87 10.92 3.29
CA LEU A 106 10.77 9.96 2.68
C LEU A 106 10.06 9.22 1.55
N ARG A 107 10.79 8.96 0.47
CA ARG A 107 10.36 8.09 -0.63
C ARG A 107 11.10 6.77 -0.59
N GLN A 108 10.38 5.69 -0.87
CA GLN A 108 10.91 4.34 -0.97
C GLN A 108 10.65 3.80 -2.38
N GLY A 109 11.74 3.30 -2.98
CA GLY A 109 11.76 2.83 -4.37
C GLY A 109 11.89 3.97 -5.38
N THR A 110 12.32 3.62 -6.60
CA THR A 110 12.63 4.58 -7.68
C THR A 110 11.51 4.67 -8.72
N GLY A 111 10.29 4.22 -8.37
CA GLY A 111 9.20 4.05 -9.32
C GLY A 111 9.25 2.71 -10.08
N PRO A 112 8.35 2.53 -11.08
CA PRO A 112 7.88 1.22 -11.58
C PRO A 112 8.94 0.28 -12.20
N LYS A 113 10.22 0.68 -12.19
CA LYS A 113 11.34 -0.06 -12.79
C LYS A 113 12.19 -0.85 -11.79
N SER A 114 11.91 -0.81 -10.49
CA SER A 114 12.64 -1.68 -9.55
C SER A 114 12.14 -3.12 -9.70
N GLY A 115 12.85 -3.93 -10.50
CA GLY A 115 12.57 -5.35 -10.67
C GLY A 115 12.42 -6.03 -9.32
N ARG A 116 11.23 -6.59 -9.04
CA ARG A 116 10.99 -7.38 -7.83
C ARG A 116 11.67 -8.73 -8.01
N GLY A 117 12.47 -9.18 -7.05
CA GLY A 117 13.20 -10.45 -7.07
C GLY A 117 12.33 -11.70 -6.97
N GLY A 118 11.30 -11.83 -7.81
CA GLY A 118 10.34 -12.94 -7.84
C GLY A 118 9.61 -13.03 -9.19
N TYR A 119 8.72 -14.01 -9.33
CA TYR A 119 7.84 -14.13 -10.50
C TYR A 119 6.38 -14.21 -10.08
N VAL A 120 5.49 -13.77 -10.97
CA VAL A 120 4.03 -13.88 -10.80
C VAL A 120 3.62 -15.29 -11.19
N ALA A 121 3.19 -16.09 -10.22
CA ALA A 121 2.73 -17.46 -10.44
C ALA A 121 1.28 -17.51 -10.90
N GLU A 122 0.45 -16.63 -10.35
CA GLU A 122 -0.96 -16.48 -10.70
C GLU A 122 -1.34 -15.00 -10.68
N TRP A 123 -2.25 -14.62 -11.59
CA TRP A 123 -2.76 -13.26 -11.71
C TRP A 123 -4.17 -13.32 -12.31
N GLU A 124 -5.10 -12.58 -11.71
CA GLU A 124 -6.47 -12.49 -12.19
C GLU A 124 -7.04 -11.10 -11.94
N ALA A 125 -7.62 -10.49 -12.99
CA ALA A 125 -8.32 -9.22 -12.88
C ALA A 125 -9.73 -9.44 -12.31
N GLY A 126 -10.20 -8.46 -11.55
CA GLY A 126 -11.55 -8.51 -11.00
C GLY A 126 -11.97 -7.20 -10.35
N MET A 127 -13.18 -7.19 -9.83
CA MET A 127 -13.71 -6.09 -9.03
C MET A 127 -13.39 -6.35 -7.56
N ILE A 128 -12.93 -5.32 -6.87
CA ILE A 128 -12.65 -5.34 -5.43
C ILE A 128 -13.70 -4.48 -4.73
N ARG A 129 -14.51 -5.09 -3.87
CA ARG A 129 -15.35 -4.36 -2.92
C ARG A 129 -14.51 -4.09 -1.68
N THR A 130 -14.41 -2.82 -1.30
CA THR A 130 -13.67 -2.37 -0.12
C THR A 130 -14.65 -1.84 0.91
N TRP A 131 -14.51 -2.29 2.15
CA TRP A 131 -15.21 -1.71 3.29
C TRP A 131 -14.20 -1.36 4.37
N GLY A 132 -14.37 -0.17 4.98
CA GLY A 132 -13.60 0.26 6.12
C GLY A 132 -14.52 0.58 7.28
N ARG A 133 -14.06 0.29 8.50
CA ARG A 133 -14.79 0.61 9.72
C ARG A 133 -15.07 2.13 9.81
N PRO A 134 -16.31 2.58 10.01
CA PRO A 134 -16.66 4.01 10.00
C PRO A 134 -15.90 4.85 11.03
N GLU A 135 -15.50 4.27 12.16
CA GLU A 135 -14.72 4.95 13.20
C GLU A 135 -13.26 5.20 12.80
N ASP A 136 -12.74 4.46 11.82
CA ASP A 136 -11.37 4.63 11.35
C ASP A 136 -11.29 5.82 10.39
N LYS A 137 -10.51 6.86 10.74
CA LYS A 137 -10.48 8.14 9.98
C LYS A 137 -10.22 8.00 8.47
N TRP A 138 -9.48 6.96 8.05
CA TRP A 138 -9.16 6.73 6.64
C TRP A 138 -10.34 6.16 5.85
N SER A 139 -11.32 5.52 6.50
CA SER A 139 -12.47 4.90 5.84
C SER A 139 -13.40 5.93 5.22
N GLY A 140 -13.43 7.17 5.75
CA GLY A 140 -14.16 8.29 5.16
C GLY A 140 -13.63 8.74 3.78
N LEU A 141 -12.51 8.18 3.31
CA LEU A 141 -12.02 8.38 1.94
C LEU A 141 -12.65 7.39 0.94
N LEU A 142 -13.33 6.35 1.43
CA LEU A 142 -14.02 5.39 0.60
C LEU A 142 -15.43 5.89 0.26
N PRO A 143 -15.86 5.76 -1.00
CA PRO A 143 -17.29 5.85 -1.34
C PRO A 143 -18.11 4.80 -0.57
N GLU A 144 -19.41 5.07 -0.36
CA GLU A 144 -20.33 4.18 0.37
C GLU A 144 -20.38 2.76 -0.23
N ASP A 145 -20.46 2.67 -1.56
CA ASP A 145 -20.35 1.41 -2.32
C ASP A 145 -19.00 1.33 -3.04
N CYS A 146 -17.89 1.31 -2.29
CA CYS A 146 -16.54 1.29 -2.87
C CYS A 146 -16.26 -0.04 -3.60
N VAL A 147 -16.56 -0.08 -4.89
CA VAL A 147 -16.23 -1.19 -5.80
C VAL A 147 -15.34 -0.67 -6.92
N THR A 148 -14.12 -1.18 -7.01
CA THR A 148 -13.09 -0.69 -7.94
C THR A 148 -12.43 -1.83 -8.72
N PRO A 149 -12.03 -1.62 -9.98
CA PRO A 149 -11.18 -2.57 -10.69
C PRO A 149 -9.87 -2.81 -9.95
N GLY A 150 -9.41 -4.05 -9.95
CA GLY A 150 -8.13 -4.44 -9.38
C GLY A 150 -7.73 -5.84 -9.84
N PHE A 151 -6.85 -6.47 -9.07
CA PHE A 151 -6.41 -7.83 -9.37
C PHE A 151 -6.00 -8.56 -8.11
N TRP A 152 -6.13 -9.88 -8.16
CA TRP A 152 -5.44 -10.78 -7.25
C TRP A 152 -4.16 -11.29 -7.91
N GLN A 153 -3.11 -11.45 -7.12
CA GLN A 153 -1.86 -12.06 -7.60
C GLN A 153 -1.23 -12.94 -6.54
N ARG A 154 -0.57 -14.00 -6.99
CA ARG A 154 0.35 -14.80 -6.17
C ARG A 154 1.76 -14.65 -6.72
N THR A 155 2.63 -13.99 -5.96
CA THR A 155 4.04 -13.83 -6.30
C THR A 155 4.88 -14.84 -5.52
N VAL A 156 5.84 -15.48 -6.18
CA VAL A 156 6.84 -16.34 -5.54
C VAL A 156 8.18 -15.60 -5.53
N ALA A 157 8.66 -15.26 -4.33
CA ALA A 157 9.97 -14.65 -4.15
C ALA A 157 11.08 -15.69 -4.41
N ARG A 158 12.12 -15.30 -5.14
CA ARG A 158 13.29 -16.16 -5.43
C ARG A 158 14.48 -15.90 -4.49
N GLY A 159 14.26 -15.30 -3.32
CA GLY A 159 15.31 -15.09 -2.32
C GLY A 159 16.31 -13.97 -2.63
N GLY A 160 15.93 -12.97 -3.44
CA GLY A 160 16.73 -11.75 -3.64
C GLY A 160 16.40 -10.66 -2.61
N PRO A 161 17.30 -9.68 -2.38
CA PRO A 161 17.03 -8.55 -1.49
C PRO A 161 15.83 -7.75 -2.02
N GLY A 162 14.70 -7.85 -1.33
CA GLY A 162 13.44 -7.20 -1.66
C GLY A 162 13.24 -5.85 -0.97
N GLY A 163 14.31 -5.09 -0.74
CA GLY A 163 14.26 -3.78 -0.10
C GLY A 163 14.62 -2.67 -1.08
N GLY A 164 13.74 -1.68 -1.25
CA GLY A 164 14.05 -0.45 -1.98
C GLY A 164 14.89 0.49 -1.11
N ALA A 165 15.82 1.24 -1.71
CA ALA A 165 16.52 2.31 -1.01
C ALA A 165 15.52 3.42 -0.61
N MET A 166 15.80 4.09 0.51
CA MET A 166 15.04 5.27 0.97
C MET A 166 15.79 6.55 0.65
N TYR A 167 15.06 7.59 0.23
CA TYR A 167 15.63 8.91 0.01
C TYR A 167 14.68 10.02 0.42
N LYS A 168 15.25 11.14 0.88
CA LYS A 168 14.48 12.34 1.23
C LYS A 168 13.87 12.95 -0.03
N VAL A 169 12.57 13.25 0.01
CA VAL A 169 11.90 14.01 -1.05
C VAL A 169 12.47 15.43 -1.05
N LYS A 170 12.91 15.89 -2.22
CA LYS A 170 13.51 17.23 -2.38
C LYS A 170 12.41 18.26 -2.66
N ASN A 171 12.70 19.53 -2.43
CA ASN A 171 11.86 20.61 -2.95
C ASN A 171 12.18 20.82 -4.44
N LEU A 172 11.18 21.20 -5.24
CA LEU A 172 11.39 21.77 -6.56
C LEU A 172 12.39 22.93 -6.45
N GLN A 173 13.51 22.81 -7.16
CA GLN A 173 14.38 23.96 -7.37
C GLN A 173 13.69 24.87 -8.38
N VAL A 174 13.06 25.93 -7.90
CA VAL A 174 12.62 27.02 -8.74
C VAL A 174 13.88 27.84 -9.05
N ASN A 175 14.37 27.73 -10.28
CA ASN A 175 15.37 28.67 -10.82
C ASN A 175 14.66 29.96 -11.24
#